data_AF-A0A7Y2YI81-F1
#
_entry.id   AF-A0A7Y2YI81-F1
#
_cell.length_a   1.000
_cell.length_b   1.000
_cell.length_c   1.000
_cell.angle_alpha   90.00
_cell.angle_beta   90.00
_cell.angle_gamma   90.00
#
_symmetry.space_group_name_H-M   'P 1'
#
loop_
_entity.id
_entity.type
_entity.pdbx_description
1 polymer ?
#
loop_
_entity_poly.entity_id
_entity_poly.type
_entity_poly.pdbx_seq_one_letter_code
_entity_poly.pdbx_strand_id
1 'polypeptide(L)'
;MGAVQTVDRGNLKTIVINERESTRVPFLRGILIRSLLDSGLPFEDALGLATQVRDEFGDTAEVSSDTVRERVIELLEQQGFPDVLEPYRMPVAAPARIQVTSQSGATTAFSRGKHERYLQASGMKAEKAEQTTAVIYDQLLASGISSLNTCELGYLTWLCLLEEVSKKTARRYLIWSAFQRSGRPLLLSI
;
A
#
# COMPACT_ATOMS: atom_id res chain seq x y z
N MET A 1 -2.16 44.92 -6.52
CA MET A 1 -1.08 44.03 -6.99
C MET A 1 -0.57 43.23 -5.81
N GLY A 2 -1.19 42.08 -5.54
CA GLY A 2 -0.72 41.09 -4.57
C GLY A 2 -0.54 39.79 -5.33
N ALA A 3 0.68 39.29 -5.36
CA ALA A 3 1.11 38.17 -6.18
C ALA A 3 0.25 36.92 -5.88
N VAL A 4 -0.40 36.41 -6.92
CA VAL A 4 -0.93 35.05 -6.95
C VAL A 4 0.28 34.13 -6.80
N GLN A 5 0.42 33.52 -5.62
CA GLN A 5 1.30 32.37 -5.47
C GLN A 5 0.74 31.26 -6.35
N THR A 6 1.36 31.12 -7.53
CA THR A 6 1.22 29.94 -8.37
C THR A 6 1.78 28.76 -7.59
N VAL A 7 0.88 27.99 -6.98
CA VAL A 7 1.17 26.67 -6.45
C VAL A 7 1.72 25.84 -7.61
N ASP A 8 2.95 25.36 -7.45
CA ASP A 8 3.59 24.41 -8.33
C ASP A 8 2.65 23.20 -8.51
N ARG A 9 2.05 23.05 -9.69
CA ARG A 9 1.14 21.93 -10.04
C ARG A 9 1.96 20.69 -10.36
N GLY A 10 2.83 20.30 -9.44
CA GLY A 10 3.45 18.99 -9.41
C GLY A 10 2.45 17.98 -8.88
N ASN A 11 1.89 17.14 -9.78
CA ASN A 11 1.14 15.91 -9.51
C ASN A 11 0.62 15.78 -8.07
N LEU A 12 -0.49 16.46 -7.75
CA LEU A 12 -1.09 16.42 -6.43
C LEU A 12 -1.38 14.97 -6.06
N LYS A 13 -0.79 14.53 -4.95
CA LYS A 13 -1.02 13.19 -4.41
C LYS A 13 -2.07 13.31 -3.33
N THR A 14 -3.16 12.57 -3.49
CA THR A 14 -4.20 12.46 -2.48
C THR A 14 -3.63 11.80 -1.22
N ILE A 15 -3.75 12.50 -0.09
CA ILE A 15 -3.43 11.95 1.23
C ILE A 15 -4.68 11.33 1.83
N VAL A 16 -4.61 10.06 2.24
CA VAL A 16 -5.63 9.37 3.02
C VAL A 16 -5.36 9.61 4.50
N ILE A 17 -6.37 10.11 5.21
CA ILE A 17 -6.36 10.35 6.65
C ILE A 17 -7.15 9.25 7.35
N ASN A 18 -6.50 8.54 8.27
CA ASN A 18 -7.19 7.63 9.18
C ASN A 18 -7.18 8.25 10.58
N GLU A 19 -8.33 8.76 11.02
CA GLU A 19 -8.47 9.43 12.33
C GLU A 19 -8.28 8.45 13.49
N ARG A 20 -8.71 7.19 13.34
CA ARG A 20 -8.62 6.17 14.40
C ARG A 20 -7.18 5.82 14.74
N GLU A 21 -6.35 5.69 13.71
CA GLU A 21 -4.93 5.38 13.84
C GLU A 21 -4.06 6.66 13.88
N SER A 22 -4.66 7.84 13.71
CA SER A 22 -3.97 9.13 13.59
C SER A 22 -2.87 9.12 12.52
N THR A 23 -3.15 8.51 11.37
CA THR A 23 -2.20 8.39 10.25
C THR A 23 -2.60 9.24 9.04
N ARG A 24 -1.60 9.71 8.30
CA ARG A 24 -1.74 10.54 7.09
C ARG A 24 -0.75 10.03 6.04
N VAL A 25 -1.26 9.33 5.04
CA VAL A 25 -0.43 8.59 4.07
C VAL A 25 -0.95 8.78 2.65
N PRO A 26 -0.10 8.71 1.62
CA PRO A 26 -0.57 8.79 0.24
C PRO A 26 -1.52 7.63 -0.08
N PHE A 27 -2.51 7.88 -0.91
CA PHE A 27 -3.37 6.84 -1.47
C PHE A 27 -2.53 5.83 -2.26
N LEU A 28 -2.47 4.58 -1.80
CA LEU A 28 -1.78 3.50 -2.51
C LEU A 28 -2.79 2.60 -3.22
N ARG A 29 -2.86 2.74 -4.54
CA ARG A 29 -3.78 1.97 -5.39
C ARG A 29 -3.58 0.47 -5.23
N GLY A 30 -2.33 0.02 -5.13
CA GLY A 30 -2.01 -1.40 -4.95
C GLY A 30 -2.63 -2.02 -3.69
N ILE A 31 -2.75 -1.25 -2.61
CA ILE A 31 -3.33 -1.73 -1.36
C ILE A 31 -4.86 -1.77 -1.47
N LEU A 32 -5.49 -0.81 -2.15
CA LEU A 32 -6.93 -0.88 -2.41
C LEU A 32 -7.30 -2.08 -3.30
N ILE A 33 -6.53 -2.32 -4.37
CA ILE A 33 -6.71 -3.52 -5.22
C ILE A 33 -6.67 -4.77 -4.35
N ARG A 34 -5.71 -4.85 -3.43
CA ARG A 34 -5.59 -5.99 -2.52
C ARG A 34 -6.83 -6.15 -1.64
N SER A 35 -7.30 -5.08 -1.02
CA SER A 35 -8.50 -5.10 -0.17
C SER A 35 -9.74 -5.61 -0.92
N LEU A 36 -9.89 -5.23 -2.20
CA LEU A 36 -10.96 -5.69 -3.07
C LEU A 36 -10.84 -7.18 -3.44
N LEU A 37 -9.62 -7.64 -3.75
CA LEU A 37 -9.33 -9.05 -4.00
C LEU A 37 -9.65 -9.93 -2.78
N ASP A 38 -9.28 -9.46 -1.57
CA ASP A 38 -9.56 -10.16 -0.31
C ASP A 38 -11.07 -10.26 -0.04
N SER A 39 -11.87 -9.36 -0.63
CA SER A 39 -13.34 -9.38 -0.56
C SER A 39 -13.99 -10.22 -1.66
N GLY A 40 -13.19 -10.86 -2.52
CA GLY A 40 -13.67 -11.78 -3.57
C GLY A 40 -13.84 -11.15 -4.95
N LEU A 41 -13.46 -9.88 -5.14
CA LEU A 41 -13.57 -9.23 -6.45
C LEU A 41 -12.50 -9.79 -7.42
N PRO A 42 -12.84 -10.08 -8.70
CA PRO A 42 -11.86 -10.48 -9.69
C PRO A 42 -10.80 -9.40 -9.92
N PHE A 43 -9.59 -9.79 -10.36
CA PHE A 43 -8.47 -8.87 -10.50
C PHE A 43 -8.73 -7.69 -11.45
N GLU A 44 -9.30 -7.94 -12.63
CA GLU A 44 -9.58 -6.88 -13.61
C GLU A 44 -10.56 -5.85 -13.05
N ASP A 45 -11.62 -6.31 -12.37
CA ASP A 45 -12.61 -5.45 -11.73
C ASP A 45 -12.00 -4.68 -10.55
N ALA A 46 -11.17 -5.33 -9.73
CA ALA A 46 -10.44 -4.68 -8.63
C ALA A 46 -9.47 -3.60 -9.12
N LEU A 47 -8.74 -3.88 -10.20
CA LEU A 47 -7.85 -2.91 -10.85
C LEU A 47 -8.63 -1.73 -11.41
N GLY A 48 -9.75 -2.00 -12.09
CA GLY A 48 -10.63 -0.99 -12.66
C GLY A 48 -11.21 -0.07 -11.59
N LEU A 49 -11.83 -0.66 -10.56
CA LEU A 49 -12.47 0.07 -9.46
C LEU A 49 -11.44 0.89 -8.67
N ALA A 50 -10.29 0.29 -8.32
CA ALA A 50 -9.25 1.03 -7.59
C ALA A 50 -8.63 2.17 -8.41
N THR A 51 -8.55 2.02 -9.73
CA THR A 51 -8.11 3.09 -10.63
C THR A 51 -9.15 4.20 -10.70
N GLN A 52 -10.44 3.85 -10.81
CA GLN A 52 -11.54 4.81 -10.80
C GLN A 52 -11.54 5.63 -9.50
N VAL A 53 -11.45 4.98 -8.34
CA VAL A 53 -11.39 5.65 -7.03
C VAL A 53 -10.20 6.61 -6.94
N ARG A 54 -9.01 6.17 -7.40
CA ARG A 54 -7.82 7.01 -7.44
C ARG A 54 -8.04 8.26 -8.31
N ASP A 55 -8.62 8.08 -9.49
CA ASP A 55 -8.80 9.16 -10.45
C ASP A 55 -9.86 10.17 -9.96
N GLU A 56 -10.90 9.70 -9.27
CA GLU A 56 -11.91 10.56 -8.62
C GLU A 56 -11.32 11.44 -7.51
N PHE A 57 -10.35 10.93 -6.75
CA PHE A 57 -9.70 11.69 -5.68
C PHE A 57 -8.41 12.40 -6.11
N GLY A 58 -7.95 12.24 -7.36
CA GLY A 58 -6.65 12.74 -7.82
C GLY A 58 -6.44 14.26 -7.68
N ASP A 59 -7.53 15.04 -7.73
CA ASP A 59 -7.50 16.49 -7.54
C ASP A 59 -7.75 16.93 -6.08
N THR A 60 -7.99 15.97 -5.18
CA THR A 60 -8.26 16.21 -3.76
C THR A 60 -6.96 16.07 -2.96
N ALA A 61 -6.58 17.10 -2.21
CA ALA A 61 -5.36 17.09 -1.41
C ALA A 61 -5.42 16.04 -0.28
N GLU A 62 -6.56 15.97 0.43
CA GLU A 62 -6.75 15.07 1.56
C GLU A 62 -8.17 14.48 1.56
N VAL A 63 -8.27 13.19 1.85
CA VAL A 63 -9.53 12.42 1.93
C VAL A 63 -9.48 11.50 3.15
N SER A 64 -10.60 11.30 3.84
CA SER A 64 -10.63 10.35 4.96
C SER A 64 -10.65 8.90 4.45
N SER A 65 -10.12 7.96 5.24
CA SER A 65 -10.20 6.53 4.94
C SER A 65 -11.64 6.03 4.86
N ASP A 66 -12.54 6.63 5.64
CA ASP A 66 -13.96 6.29 5.64
C ASP A 66 -14.65 6.79 4.37
N THR A 67 -14.33 7.99 3.89
CA THR A 67 -14.81 8.53 2.60
C THR A 67 -14.34 7.67 1.43
N VAL A 68 -13.07 7.22 1.42
CA VAL A 68 -12.58 6.29 0.40
C VAL A 68 -13.37 4.98 0.43
N ARG A 69 -13.62 4.44 1.62
CA ARG A 69 -14.37 3.19 1.81
C ARG A 69 -15.83 3.33 1.35
N GLU A 70 -16.51 4.40 1.74
CA GLU A 70 -17.88 4.72 1.31
C GLU A 70 -17.96 4.77 -0.21
N ARG A 71 -16.99 5.45 -0.84
CA ARG A 71 -16.97 5.54 -2.31
C ARG A 71 -16.77 4.19 -2.98
N VAL A 72 -15.92 3.33 -2.43
CA VAL A 72 -15.74 1.96 -2.94
C VAL A 72 -17.03 1.16 -2.82
N ILE A 73 -17.74 1.27 -1.69
CA ILE A 73 -19.03 0.60 -1.48
C ILE A 73 -20.06 1.05 -2.53
N GLU A 74 -20.18 2.36 -2.78
CA GLU A 74 -21.09 2.89 -3.80
C GLU A 74 -20.76 2.33 -5.20
N LEU A 75 -19.48 2.22 -5.54
CA LEU A 75 -19.06 1.69 -6.84
C LEU A 75 -19.34 0.19 -6.97
N LEU A 76 -19.12 -0.59 -5.91
CA LEU A 76 -19.47 -2.01 -5.87
C LEU A 76 -20.99 -2.21 -6.03
N GLU A 77 -21.82 -1.35 -5.45
CA GLU A 77 -23.28 -1.34 -5.65
C GLU A 77 -23.66 -1.00 -7.09
N GLN A 78 -23.09 0.09 -7.63
CA GLN A 78 -23.41 0.58 -8.98
C GLN A 78 -22.99 -0.41 -10.08
N GLN A 79 -21.88 -1.12 -9.89
CA GLN A 79 -21.35 -2.09 -10.85
C GLN A 79 -21.92 -3.50 -10.66
N GLY A 80 -22.76 -3.72 -9.64
CA GLY A 80 -23.50 -4.97 -9.46
C GLY A 80 -22.66 -6.11 -8.89
N PHE A 81 -21.85 -5.85 -7.85
CA PHE A 81 -21.06 -6.86 -7.13
C PHE A 81 -21.63 -7.17 -5.73
N PRO A 82 -22.88 -7.67 -5.59
CA PRO A 82 -23.52 -7.88 -4.30
C PRO A 82 -22.79 -8.90 -3.41
N ASP A 83 -22.17 -9.92 -4.01
CA ASP A 83 -21.45 -10.96 -3.27
C ASP A 83 -20.14 -10.45 -2.65
N VAL A 84 -19.60 -9.33 -3.15
CA VAL A 84 -18.37 -8.67 -2.66
C VAL A 84 -18.70 -7.59 -1.63
N LEU A 85 -19.88 -6.95 -1.75
CA LEU A 85 -20.31 -5.87 -0.88
C LEU A 85 -20.36 -6.27 0.59
N GLU A 86 -20.99 -7.41 0.89
CA GLU A 86 -21.14 -7.87 2.26
C GLU A 86 -19.78 -8.16 2.94
N PRO A 87 -18.87 -8.94 2.32
CA PRO A 87 -17.50 -9.10 2.80
C PRO A 87 -16.74 -7.77 2.96
N TYR A 88 -16.88 -6.83 2.02
CA TYR A 88 -16.17 -5.55 2.06
C TYR A 88 -16.69 -4.60 3.15
N ARG A 89 -18.00 -4.65 3.45
CA ARG A 89 -18.66 -3.87 4.51
C ARG A 89 -18.33 -4.36 5.90
N MET A 90 -18.09 -5.65 6.07
CA MET A 90 -17.78 -6.23 7.37
C MET A 90 -16.53 -5.54 7.93
N PRO A 91 -16.64 -4.83 9.07
CA PRO A 91 -15.46 -4.33 9.74
C PRO A 91 -14.66 -5.54 10.19
N VAL A 92 -13.54 -5.82 9.52
CA VAL A 92 -12.53 -6.69 10.12
C VAL A 92 -12.10 -5.95 11.37
N ALA A 93 -12.47 -6.46 12.55
CA ALA A 93 -12.01 -5.90 13.82
C ALA A 93 -10.50 -5.70 13.67
N ALA A 94 -10.03 -4.44 13.79
CA ALA A 94 -8.65 -4.10 13.52
C ALA A 94 -7.80 -5.05 14.39
N PRO A 95 -7.06 -6.00 13.79
CA PRO A 95 -6.28 -6.90 14.59
C PRO A 95 -5.25 -6.07 15.33
N ALA A 96 -4.96 -6.42 16.58
CA ALA A 96 -3.96 -5.69 17.35
C ALA A 96 -2.61 -5.56 16.60
N ARG A 97 -2.31 -6.50 15.68
CA ARG A 97 -1.13 -6.50 14.79
C ARG A 97 -1.44 -7.21 13.46
N ILE A 98 -0.98 -6.62 12.34
CA ILE A 98 -0.97 -7.26 11.01
C ILE A 98 -0.08 -8.52 11.04
N GLN A 99 -0.59 -9.66 10.60
CA GLN A 99 0.16 -10.92 10.54
C GLN A 99 0.83 -11.12 9.16
N VAL A 100 2.08 -11.56 9.16
CA VAL A 100 2.86 -11.87 7.96
C VAL A 100 3.27 -13.34 7.98
N THR A 101 2.78 -14.09 7.00
CA THR A 101 3.10 -15.52 6.83
C THR A 101 4.27 -15.70 5.86
N SER A 102 5.32 -16.36 6.33
CA SER A 102 6.48 -16.72 5.51
C SER A 102 6.18 -17.89 4.57
N GLN A 103 7.04 -18.10 3.56
CA GLN A 103 6.94 -19.24 2.66
C GLN A 103 7.06 -20.59 3.38
N SER A 104 7.74 -20.64 4.54
CA SER A 104 7.84 -21.84 5.37
C SER A 104 6.61 -22.05 6.28
N GLY A 105 5.56 -21.23 6.15
CA GLY A 105 4.35 -21.29 6.97
C GLY A 105 4.45 -20.65 8.35
N ALA A 106 5.62 -20.10 8.73
CA ALA A 106 5.76 -19.40 10.00
C ALA A 106 5.06 -18.03 9.92
N THR A 107 4.16 -17.76 10.87
CA THR A 107 3.39 -16.52 10.96
C THR A 107 3.98 -15.63 12.06
N THR A 108 4.25 -14.36 11.73
CA THR A 108 4.79 -13.37 12.66
C THR A 108 4.11 -12.03 12.45
N ALA A 109 4.03 -11.18 13.46
CA ALA A 109 3.55 -9.81 13.28
C ALA A 109 4.44 -9.02 12.30
N PHE A 110 3.85 -8.10 11.53
CA PHE A 110 4.58 -7.22 10.64
C PHE A 110 5.57 -6.36 11.44
N SER A 111 6.86 -6.70 11.35
CA SER A 111 7.94 -5.95 11.96
C SER A 111 8.38 -4.79 11.07
N ARG A 112 7.98 -3.57 11.43
CA ARG A 112 8.40 -2.32 10.77
C ARG A 112 9.93 -2.23 10.69
N GLY A 113 10.64 -2.45 11.81
CA GLY A 113 12.10 -2.41 11.83
C GLY A 113 12.78 -3.44 10.93
N LYS A 114 12.23 -4.66 10.81
CA LYS A 114 12.76 -5.67 9.88
C LYS A 114 12.59 -5.23 8.42
N HIS A 115 11.42 -4.69 8.08
CA HIS A 115 11.12 -4.23 6.73
C HIS A 115 11.92 -2.99 6.33
N GLU A 116 12.06 -2.03 7.24
CA GLU A 116 12.90 -0.85 7.06
C GLU A 116 14.35 -1.26 6.76
N ARG A 117 14.95 -2.11 7.62
CA ARG A 117 16.32 -2.61 7.39
C ARG A 117 16.45 -3.35 6.06
N TYR A 118 15.42 -4.09 5.66
CA TYR A 118 15.39 -4.77 4.37
C TYR A 118 15.43 -3.78 3.20
N LEU A 119 14.66 -2.69 3.29
CA LEU A 119 14.67 -1.62 2.31
C LEU A 119 16.02 -0.89 2.28
N GLN A 120 16.62 -0.63 3.44
CA GLN A 120 17.96 -0.04 3.50
C GLN A 120 19.01 -0.93 2.81
N ALA A 121 18.97 -2.24 3.06
CA ALA A 121 19.84 -3.21 2.41
C ALA A 121 19.68 -3.27 0.88
N SER A 122 18.51 -2.90 0.35
CA SER A 122 18.29 -2.72 -1.10
C SER A 122 18.89 -1.42 -1.67
N GLY A 123 19.61 -0.65 -0.86
CA GLY A 123 20.26 0.60 -1.24
C GLY A 123 19.39 1.85 -1.05
N MET A 124 18.35 1.77 -0.21
CA MET A 124 17.55 2.94 0.15
C MET A 124 18.15 3.68 1.36
N LYS A 125 18.04 5.01 1.39
CA LYS A 125 18.45 5.82 2.55
C LYS A 125 17.55 5.49 3.76
N ALA A 126 18.11 5.51 4.96
CA ALA A 126 17.40 5.18 6.21
C ALA A 126 16.08 5.94 6.37
N GLU A 127 16.13 7.27 6.30
CA GLU A 127 14.94 8.13 6.42
C GLU A 127 13.83 7.74 5.42
N LYS A 128 14.19 7.49 4.16
CA LYS A 128 13.20 7.11 3.14
C LYS A 128 12.66 5.69 3.35
N ALA A 129 13.48 4.78 3.88
CA ALA A 129 13.08 3.43 4.25
C ALA A 129 12.09 3.42 5.43
N GLU A 130 12.32 4.27 6.42
CA GLU A 130 11.43 4.46 7.55
C GLU A 130 10.07 5.01 7.07
N GLN A 131 10.11 6.12 6.32
CA GLN A 131 8.90 6.73 5.73
C GLN A 131 8.09 5.74 4.88
N THR A 132 8.75 5.01 3.97
CA THR A 132 8.07 4.04 3.10
C THR A 132 7.44 2.91 3.92
N THR A 133 8.14 2.43 4.95
CA THR A 133 7.63 1.38 5.83
C THR A 133 6.43 1.85 6.64
N ALA A 134 6.46 3.08 7.15
CA ALA A 134 5.32 3.69 7.84
C ALA A 134 4.11 3.80 6.91
N VAL A 135 4.30 4.36 5.71
CA VAL A 135 3.23 4.49 4.70
C VAL A 135 2.55 3.16 4.39
N ILE A 136 3.34 2.10 4.14
CA ILE A 136 2.78 0.77 3.86
C ILE A 136 2.02 0.24 5.08
N TYR A 137 2.60 0.32 6.27
CA TYR A 137 1.99 -0.19 7.50
C TYR A 137 0.64 0.48 7.79
N ASP A 138 0.62 1.81 7.76
CA ASP A 138 -0.56 2.62 8.07
C ASP A 138 -1.66 2.42 7.03
N GLN A 139 -1.30 2.28 5.74
CA GLN A 139 -2.26 2.03 4.67
C GLN A 139 -2.84 0.61 4.72
N LEU A 140 -2.04 -0.40 5.11
CA LEU A 140 -2.56 -1.76 5.35
C LEU A 140 -3.59 -1.75 6.49
N LEU A 141 -3.32 -1.03 7.58
CA LEU A 141 -4.28 -0.84 8.68
C LEU A 141 -5.55 -0.12 8.20
N ALA A 142 -5.40 1.02 7.50
CA ALA A 142 -6.54 1.80 7.01
C ALA A 142 -7.43 1.00 6.05
N SER A 143 -6.83 0.06 5.30
CA SER A 143 -7.54 -0.81 4.35
C SER A 143 -8.11 -2.08 5.00
N GLY A 144 -7.99 -2.24 6.33
CA GLY A 144 -8.51 -3.39 7.06
C GLY A 144 -7.74 -4.70 6.83
N ILE A 145 -6.55 -4.64 6.24
CA ILE A 145 -5.76 -5.83 5.93
C ILE A 145 -5.12 -6.35 7.22
N SER A 146 -5.59 -7.52 7.65
CA SER A 146 -5.20 -8.14 8.93
C SER A 146 -4.09 -9.17 8.80
N SER A 147 -3.94 -9.78 7.63
CA SER A 147 -2.91 -10.75 7.35
C SER A 147 -2.53 -10.77 5.87
N LEU A 148 -1.28 -11.12 5.59
CA LEU A 148 -0.74 -11.30 4.25
C LEU A 148 0.51 -12.20 4.30
N ASN A 149 0.99 -12.68 3.17
CA ASN A 149 2.22 -13.44 3.08
C ASN A 149 3.42 -12.57 2.65
N THR A 150 4.63 -13.11 2.82
CA THR A 150 5.87 -12.38 2.47
C THR A 150 6.00 -12.00 0.99
N CYS A 151 5.40 -12.76 0.07
CA CYS A 151 5.39 -12.43 -1.36
C CYS A 151 4.44 -11.26 -1.64
N GLU A 152 3.26 -11.27 -1.03
CA GLU A 152 2.26 -10.21 -1.13
C GLU A 152 2.79 -8.89 -0.54
N LEU A 153 3.36 -8.95 0.66
CA LEU A 153 4.03 -7.80 1.26
C LEU A 153 5.11 -7.25 0.33
N GLY A 154 5.94 -8.12 -0.25
CA GLY A 154 6.99 -7.69 -1.17
C GLY A 154 6.46 -7.06 -2.45
N TYR A 155 5.34 -7.56 -2.99
CA TYR A 155 4.68 -6.97 -4.15
C TYR A 155 4.09 -5.60 -3.85
N LEU A 156 3.38 -5.45 -2.72
CA LEU A 156 2.85 -4.16 -2.28
C LEU A 156 3.95 -3.14 -2.00
N THR A 157 5.06 -3.58 -1.41
CA THR A 157 6.25 -2.75 -1.22
C THR A 157 6.81 -2.29 -2.57
N TRP A 158 6.93 -3.18 -3.54
CA TRP A 158 7.39 -2.82 -4.89
C TRP A 158 6.46 -1.81 -5.57
N LEU A 159 5.15 -1.99 -5.48
CA LEU A 159 4.16 -1.04 -6.01
C LEU A 159 4.27 0.33 -5.34
N CYS A 160 4.37 0.37 -4.01
CA CYS A 160 4.57 1.63 -3.28
C CYS A 160 5.87 2.32 -3.72
N LEU A 161 6.97 1.59 -3.89
CA LEU A 161 8.22 2.18 -4.39
C LEU A 161 8.10 2.74 -5.81
N LEU A 162 7.28 2.10 -6.65
CA LEU A 162 7.02 2.53 -8.02
C LEU A 162 6.20 3.83 -8.07
N GLU A 163 5.20 3.94 -7.20
CA GLU A 163 4.27 5.09 -7.10
C GLU A 163 4.89 6.27 -6.31
N GLU A 164 5.58 5.97 -5.19
CA GLU A 164 5.97 6.97 -4.18
C GLU A 164 7.45 7.33 -4.15
N VAL A 165 8.33 6.55 -4.78
CA VAL A 165 9.78 6.76 -4.67
C VAL A 165 10.43 6.94 -6.03
N SER A 166 10.61 5.86 -6.80
CA SER A 166 11.06 5.90 -8.19
C SER A 166 11.13 4.49 -8.77
N LYS A 167 11.01 4.40 -10.10
CA LYS A 167 11.29 3.18 -10.88
C LYS A 167 12.67 2.59 -10.57
N LYS A 168 13.70 3.44 -10.37
CA LYS A 168 15.07 3.00 -10.05
C LYS A 168 15.15 2.30 -8.69
N THR A 169 14.51 2.85 -7.67
CA THR A 169 14.47 2.24 -6.33
C THR A 169 13.66 0.95 -6.35
N ALA A 170 12.48 0.95 -6.99
CA ALA A 170 11.66 -0.26 -7.15
C ALA A 170 12.44 -1.40 -7.84
N ARG A 171 13.24 -1.08 -8.88
CA ARG A 171 14.09 -2.07 -9.55
C ARG A 171 15.18 -2.63 -8.64
N ARG A 172 15.87 -1.78 -7.86
CA ARG A 172 16.89 -2.24 -6.90
C ARG A 172 16.29 -3.15 -5.83
N TYR A 173 15.10 -2.80 -5.35
CA TYR A 173 14.34 -3.63 -4.42
C TYR A 173 14.07 -5.03 -5.00
N LEU A 174 13.64 -5.13 -6.26
CA LEU A 174 13.41 -6.43 -6.92
C LEU A 174 14.70 -7.25 -7.06
N ILE A 175 15.81 -6.61 -7.46
CA ILE A 175 17.11 -7.26 -7.59
C ILE A 175 17.54 -7.82 -6.22
N TRP A 176 17.46 -7.00 -5.18
CA TRP A 176 17.76 -7.42 -3.81
C TRP A 176 16.86 -8.57 -3.34
N SER A 177 15.57 -8.50 -3.65
CA SER A 177 14.60 -9.53 -3.28
C SER A 177 14.85 -10.86 -3.99
N ALA A 178 15.18 -10.82 -5.27
CA ALA A 178 15.57 -12.00 -6.04
C ALA A 178 16.88 -12.59 -5.52
N PHE A 179 17.86 -11.74 -5.19
CA PHE A 179 19.12 -12.16 -4.61
C PHE A 179 18.93 -12.88 -3.26
N GLN A 180 18.17 -12.30 -2.33
CA GLN A 180 17.87 -12.90 -1.03
C GLN A 180 17.15 -14.25 -1.14
N ARG A 181 16.25 -14.40 -2.12
CA ARG A 181 15.56 -15.68 -2.39
C ARG A 181 16.46 -16.72 -3.07
N SER A 182 17.52 -16.30 -3.76
CA SER A 182 18.38 -17.22 -4.52
C SER A 182 19.29 -18.09 -3.64
N GLY A 183 19.45 -17.75 -2.36
CA GLY A 183 20.38 -18.43 -1.45
C GLY A 183 21.86 -18.26 -1.82
N ARG A 184 22.18 -17.45 -2.84
CA ARG A 184 23.54 -17.22 -3.30
C ARG A 184 24.24 -16.24 -2.35
N PRO A 185 25.52 -16.46 -1.99
CA PRO A 185 26.28 -15.49 -1.22
C PRO A 185 26.61 -14.24 -2.05
N LEU A 186 26.69 -13.07 -1.40
CA LEU A 186 27.24 -11.85 -2.03
C LEU A 186 28.76 -12.00 -2.06
N LEU A 187 29.34 -12.19 -3.25
CA LEU A 187 30.77 -12.08 -3.44
C LEU A 187 31.10 -10.61 -3.73
N LEU A 188 31.53 -9.89 -2.69
CA LEU A 188 32.09 -8.55 -2.85
C LEU A 188 33.57 -8.69 -3.18
N SER A 189 33.95 -8.48 -4.45
CA SER A 189 35.34 -8.27 -4.80
C SER A 189 35.65 -6.80 -4.51
N ILE A 190 36.28 -6.56 -3.37
CA ILE A 190 36.90 -5.27 -3.02
C ILE A 190 38.30 -5.16 -3.61
#